data_AF-A0A9D5V4J3-F1
#
_entry.id   AF-A0A9D5V4J3-F1
#
_cell.length_a   1.000
_cell.length_b   1.000
_cell.length_c   1.000
_cell.angle_alpha   90.00
_cell.angle_beta   90.00
_cell.angle_gamma   90.00
#
_symmetry.space_group_name_H-M   'P 1'
#
loop_
_entity.id
_entity.type
_entity.pdbx_description
1 polymer ?
#
loop_
_entity_poly.entity_id
_entity_poly.type
_entity_poly.pdbx_seq_one_letter_code
_entity_poly.pdbx_strand_id
1 'polypeptide(L)'
;MENMAVSEEPKPVLVFDSIEEVSPVEPYRLACLDANEETRLWAISRLGALEDPEAVELLGKTLTDPAEPVRLATLAELSRQTHHPLVVSLLRLGLRDSAEVVRARVVTLLGQITGGAATELLGTALKDVAEPIRLRAVEILAERDEEAVETWLQVAAKDPAPKIREMAEAALTRRPFPAAATLPPLAEEPVAPIKETAAATEVPPGKRSPSTKTRQRAGSPPSAKRTAKRTEKNRG
;
A
#
# COMPACT_ATOMS: atom_id res chain seq x y z
N MET A 1 59.97 -66.50 -22.57
CA MET A 1 58.65 -66.03 -23.06
C MET A 1 58.12 -65.08 -22.01
N GLU A 2 58.58 -63.83 -22.04
CA GLU A 2 58.23 -62.79 -21.07
C GLU A 2 57.03 -62.01 -21.61
N ASN A 3 55.92 -62.09 -20.87
CA ASN A 3 54.74 -61.26 -21.06
C ASN A 3 55.03 -59.87 -20.51
N MET A 4 55.23 -58.92 -21.42
CA MET A 4 55.34 -57.50 -21.09
C MET A 4 53.92 -56.90 -21.08
N ALA A 5 53.27 -56.97 -19.92
CA ALA A 5 52.00 -56.29 -19.68
C ALA A 5 52.29 -54.78 -19.60
N VAL A 6 51.89 -54.04 -20.63
CA VAL A 6 51.87 -52.58 -20.62
C VAL A 6 50.74 -52.15 -19.68
N SER A 7 51.12 -51.73 -18.49
CA SER A 7 50.26 -51.07 -17.51
C SER A 7 49.94 -49.67 -18.01
N GLU A 8 48.79 -49.48 -18.66
CA GLU A 8 48.20 -48.15 -18.83
C GLU A 8 47.63 -47.70 -17.48
N GLU A 9 48.34 -46.81 -16.80
CA GLU A 9 47.77 -46.08 -15.66
C GLU A 9 46.67 -45.13 -16.17
N PRO A 10 45.46 -45.14 -15.57
CA PRO A 10 44.42 -44.19 -15.96
C PRO A 10 44.84 -42.78 -15.54
N LYS A 11 44.99 -41.90 -16.54
CA LYS A 11 45.17 -40.45 -16.31
C LYS A 11 43.99 -39.92 -15.50
N PRO A 12 44.21 -39.12 -14.45
CA PRO A 12 43.13 -38.54 -13.68
C PRO A 12 42.36 -37.59 -14.58
N VAL A 13 41.16 -38.00 -14.99
CA VAL A 13 40.16 -37.09 -15.53
C VAL A 13 39.71 -36.25 -14.34
N LEU A 14 40.30 -35.06 -14.19
CA LEU A 14 39.76 -34.05 -13.30
C LEU A 14 38.39 -33.65 -13.86
N VAL A 15 37.35 -34.32 -13.39
CA VAL A 15 35.99 -33.83 -13.48
C VAL A 15 35.97 -32.60 -12.59
N PHE A 16 35.99 -31.41 -13.20
CA PHE A 16 35.64 -30.17 -12.51
C PHE A 16 34.14 -30.25 -12.19
N ASP A 17 33.82 -31.00 -11.14
CA ASP A 17 32.51 -31.00 -10.52
C ASP A 17 32.29 -29.59 -9.94
N SER A 18 31.24 -28.94 -10.43
CA SER A 18 30.60 -27.76 -9.85
C SER A 18 31.54 -26.68 -9.31
N ILE A 19 31.84 -25.70 -10.15
CA ILE A 19 32.00 -24.34 -9.62
C ILE A 19 30.66 -24.03 -8.96
N GLU A 20 30.59 -24.07 -7.63
CA GLU A 20 29.51 -23.40 -6.90
C GLU A 20 29.52 -21.96 -7.43
N GLU A 21 28.52 -21.60 -8.24
CA GLU A 21 28.27 -20.21 -8.62
C GLU A 21 28.02 -19.47 -7.31
N VAL A 22 29.08 -18.88 -6.75
CA VAL A 22 28.99 -18.04 -5.57
C VAL A 22 28.01 -16.95 -5.94
N SER A 23 26.84 -16.95 -5.29
CA SER A 23 25.77 -16.01 -5.58
C SER A 23 26.36 -14.60 -5.65
N PRO A 24 26.13 -13.86 -6.75
CA PRO A 24 26.75 -12.56 -6.98
C PRO A 24 26.37 -11.54 -5.91
N VAL A 25 25.31 -11.81 -5.12
CA VAL A 25 24.85 -10.95 -4.04
C VAL A 25 25.48 -11.25 -2.68
N GLU A 26 26.04 -12.44 -2.47
CA GLU A 26 26.53 -12.90 -1.14
C GLU A 26 27.59 -11.97 -0.54
N PRO A 27 28.61 -11.52 -1.29
CA PRO A 27 29.63 -10.62 -0.75
C PRO A 27 29.04 -9.30 -0.24
N TYR A 28 27.95 -8.83 -0.86
CA TYR A 28 27.32 -7.56 -0.52
C TYR A 28 26.34 -7.69 0.64
N ARG A 29 25.79 -8.88 0.89
CA ARG A 29 24.90 -9.13 2.03
C ARG A 29 25.56 -8.77 3.35
N LEU A 30 26.81 -9.21 3.56
CA LEU A 30 27.56 -8.88 4.77
C LEU A 30 27.98 -7.42 4.81
N ALA A 31 28.38 -6.86 3.65
CA ALA A 31 28.79 -5.46 3.56
C ALA A 31 27.65 -4.47 3.86
N CYS A 32 26.39 -4.84 3.60
CA CYS A 32 25.21 -4.07 4.03
C CYS A 32 24.99 -4.03 5.55
N LEU A 33 25.68 -4.88 6.32
CA LEU A 33 25.60 -4.91 7.79
C LEU A 33 26.85 -4.33 8.46
N ASP A 34 27.77 -3.76 7.67
CA ASP A 34 29.03 -3.24 8.18
C ASP A 34 28.83 -2.00 9.07
N ALA A 35 29.71 -1.85 10.07
CA ALA A 35 29.67 -0.72 10.98
C ALA A 35 29.95 0.61 10.27
N ASN A 36 30.78 0.59 9.22
CA ASN A 36 31.11 1.77 8.43
C ASN A 36 30.00 2.06 7.41
N GLU A 37 29.46 3.29 7.47
CA GLU A 37 28.46 3.78 6.53
C GLU A 37 28.92 3.72 5.08
N GLU A 38 30.20 4.03 4.80
CA GLU A 38 30.75 4.00 3.44
C GLU A 38 30.75 2.59 2.85
N THR A 39 31.06 1.57 3.67
CA THR A 39 31.00 0.16 3.26
C THR A 39 29.56 -0.23 2.91
N ARG A 40 28.57 0.21 3.70
CA ARG A 40 27.15 -0.06 3.43
C ARG A 40 26.69 0.63 2.15
N LEU A 41 27.07 1.90 1.95
CA LEU A 41 26.77 2.65 0.72
C LEU A 41 27.38 1.99 -0.52
N TRP A 42 28.63 1.55 -0.42
CA TRP A 42 29.30 0.81 -1.48
C TRP A 42 28.55 -0.49 -1.81
N ALA A 43 28.15 -1.25 -0.79
CA ALA A 43 27.39 -2.49 -0.96
C ALA A 43 26.04 -2.24 -1.67
N ILE A 44 25.31 -1.21 -1.27
CA ILE A 44 24.05 -0.80 -1.92
C ILE A 44 24.27 -0.45 -3.38
N SER A 45 25.30 0.33 -3.70
CA SER A 45 25.62 0.69 -5.08
C SER A 45 25.96 -0.53 -5.93
N ARG A 46 26.61 -1.54 -5.34
CA ARG A 46 26.91 -2.80 -6.02
C ARG A 46 25.67 -3.65 -6.22
N LEU A 47 24.85 -3.83 -5.19
CA LEU A 47 23.57 -4.54 -5.30
C LEU A 47 22.66 -3.90 -6.35
N GLY A 48 22.57 -2.57 -6.40
CA GLY A 48 21.77 -1.88 -7.40
C GLY A 48 22.30 -2.01 -8.83
N ALA A 49 23.57 -2.36 -9.03
CA ALA A 49 24.14 -2.61 -10.35
C ALA A 49 23.95 -4.05 -10.82
N LEU A 50 23.48 -4.95 -9.95
CA LEU A 50 23.18 -6.34 -10.31
C LEU A 50 21.77 -6.42 -10.93
N GLU A 51 21.63 -7.23 -11.98
CA GLU A 51 20.33 -7.63 -12.54
C GLU A 51 19.78 -8.88 -11.82
N ASP A 52 20.01 -8.96 -10.50
CA ASP A 52 19.62 -10.11 -9.67
C ASP A 52 18.38 -9.74 -8.82
N PRO A 53 17.27 -10.50 -8.93
CA PRO A 53 16.09 -10.31 -8.08
C PRO A 53 16.39 -10.31 -6.58
N GLU A 54 17.34 -11.13 -6.13
CA GLU A 54 17.75 -11.19 -4.73
C GLU A 54 18.40 -9.87 -4.26
N ALA A 55 19.04 -9.13 -5.18
CA ALA A 55 19.61 -7.83 -4.85
C ALA A 55 18.53 -6.82 -4.42
N VAL A 56 17.32 -6.88 -5.01
CA VAL A 56 16.20 -6.02 -4.60
C VAL A 56 15.73 -6.35 -3.18
N GLU A 57 15.73 -7.62 -2.80
CA GLU A 57 15.38 -8.03 -1.44
C GLU A 57 16.39 -7.51 -0.42
N LEU A 58 17.68 -7.56 -0.75
CA LEU A 58 18.74 -7.03 0.11
C LEU A 58 18.69 -5.50 0.20
N LEU A 59 18.47 -4.79 -0.91
CA LEU A 59 18.20 -3.36 -0.91
C LEU A 59 16.98 -3.03 -0.03
N GLY A 60 15.93 -3.85 -0.07
CA GLY A 60 14.76 -3.67 0.79
C GLY A 60 15.09 -3.62 2.28
N LYS A 61 16.11 -4.35 2.74
CA LYS A 61 16.54 -4.37 4.16
C LYS A 61 17.20 -3.04 4.56
N THR A 62 17.93 -2.39 3.66
CA THR A 62 18.65 -1.14 3.94
C THR A 62 17.74 0.10 3.94
N LEU A 63 16.45 -0.04 3.60
CA LEU A 63 15.44 1.00 3.81
C LEU A 63 15.16 1.30 5.29
N THR A 64 15.65 0.47 6.22
CA THR A 64 15.53 0.69 7.67
C THR A 64 16.86 1.04 8.33
N ASP A 65 17.89 1.34 7.53
CA ASP A 65 19.21 1.68 8.04
C ASP A 65 19.15 2.92 8.95
N PRO A 66 19.90 2.96 10.08
CA PRO A 66 19.94 4.13 10.95
C PRO A 66 20.39 5.41 10.22
N ALA A 67 21.29 5.28 9.24
CA ALA A 67 21.82 6.41 8.49
C ALA A 67 20.86 6.81 7.35
N GLU A 68 20.40 8.07 7.39
CA GLU A 68 19.59 8.64 6.31
C GLU A 68 20.24 8.55 4.92
N PRO A 69 21.56 8.81 4.76
CA PRO A 69 22.23 8.65 3.45
C PRO A 69 22.10 7.25 2.86
N VAL A 70 22.15 6.21 3.71
CA VAL A 70 22.02 4.81 3.29
C VAL A 70 20.60 4.51 2.81
N ARG A 71 19.58 5.01 3.52
CA ARG A 71 18.18 4.86 3.09
C ARG A 71 17.90 5.59 1.78
N LEU A 72 18.45 6.80 1.60
CA LEU A 72 18.33 7.55 0.36
C LEU A 72 19.05 6.89 -0.82
N ALA A 73 20.26 6.37 -0.60
CA ALA A 73 20.98 5.61 -1.61
C ALA A 73 20.17 4.38 -2.03
N THR A 74 19.62 3.65 -1.07
CA THR A 74 18.74 2.51 -1.33
C THR A 74 17.58 2.87 -2.26
N LEU A 75 16.88 3.98 -1.99
CA LEU A 75 15.79 4.46 -2.84
C LEU A 75 16.27 4.87 -4.24
N ALA A 76 17.48 5.42 -4.36
CA ALA A 76 18.08 5.73 -5.66
C ALA A 76 18.29 4.45 -6.49
N GLU A 77 18.74 3.38 -5.86
CA GLU A 77 18.96 2.11 -6.56
C GLU A 77 17.64 1.42 -6.93
N LEU A 78 16.64 1.44 -6.03
CA LEU A 78 15.30 0.94 -6.32
C LEU A 78 14.62 1.71 -7.46
N SER A 79 14.95 3.00 -7.66
CA SER A 79 14.42 3.79 -8.78
C SER A 79 14.84 3.29 -10.15
N ARG A 80 15.93 2.51 -10.21
CA ARG A 80 16.40 1.87 -11.45
C ARG A 80 15.78 0.50 -11.68
N GLN A 81 15.00 0.01 -10.71
CA GLN A 81 14.41 -1.33 -10.70
C GLN A 81 12.88 -1.30 -10.57
N THR A 82 12.23 -0.22 -11.04
CA THR A 82 10.78 0.04 -10.88
C THR A 82 9.86 -1.08 -11.38
N HIS A 83 10.33 -1.91 -12.32
CA HIS A 83 9.59 -3.06 -12.84
C HIS A 83 9.59 -4.27 -11.91
N HIS A 84 10.46 -4.31 -10.90
CA HIS A 84 10.56 -5.44 -9.99
C HIS A 84 9.35 -5.49 -9.05
N PRO A 85 8.67 -6.66 -8.90
CA PRO A 85 7.38 -6.77 -8.21
C PRO A 85 7.44 -6.38 -6.72
N LEU A 86 8.62 -6.46 -6.09
CA LEU A 86 8.79 -6.09 -4.69
C LEU A 86 8.89 -4.58 -4.45
N VAL A 87 9.22 -3.77 -5.46
CA VAL A 87 9.55 -2.35 -5.24
C VAL A 87 8.38 -1.60 -4.61
N VAL A 88 7.17 -1.73 -5.13
CA VAL A 88 5.98 -1.06 -4.57
C VAL A 88 5.75 -1.46 -3.10
N SER A 89 5.96 -2.73 -2.77
CA SER A 89 5.82 -3.24 -1.40
C SER A 89 6.89 -2.65 -0.46
N LEU A 90 8.12 -2.49 -0.95
CA LEU A 90 9.22 -1.86 -0.21
C LEU A 90 8.99 -0.36 0.01
N LEU A 91 8.46 0.35 -0.98
CA LEU A 91 8.17 1.79 -0.88
C LEU A 91 7.11 2.13 0.15
N ARG A 92 6.16 1.21 0.42
CA ARG A 92 5.22 1.35 1.53
C ARG A 92 5.91 1.57 2.88
N LEU A 93 7.08 0.95 3.08
CA LEU A 93 7.86 1.12 4.31
C LEU A 93 8.48 2.52 4.37
N GLY A 94 9.06 2.98 3.27
CA GLY A 94 9.70 4.30 3.18
C GLY A 94 8.73 5.48 3.36
N LEU A 95 7.44 5.31 3.05
CA LEU A 95 6.42 6.33 3.36
C LEU A 95 6.22 6.57 4.87
N ARG A 96 6.73 5.70 5.73
CA ARG A 96 6.67 5.83 7.20
C ARG A 96 7.98 6.31 7.80
N ASP A 97 8.94 6.72 6.97
CA ASP A 97 10.24 7.19 7.45
C ASP A 97 10.11 8.45 8.30
N SER A 98 10.92 8.53 9.35
CA SER A 98 10.99 9.73 10.20
C SER A 98 11.46 10.97 9.43
N ALA A 99 12.35 10.80 8.46
CA ALA A 99 12.92 11.89 7.67
C ALA A 99 11.99 12.28 6.53
N GLU A 100 11.62 13.56 6.47
CA GLU A 100 10.79 14.11 5.39
C GLU A 100 11.42 13.89 4.02
N VAL A 101 12.75 14.04 3.90
CA VAL A 101 13.49 13.87 2.65
C VAL A 101 13.35 12.45 2.09
N VAL A 102 13.39 11.44 2.97
CA VAL A 102 13.20 10.03 2.59
C VAL A 102 11.77 9.81 2.09
N ARG A 103 10.77 10.29 2.84
CA ARG A 103 9.36 10.18 2.42
C ARG A 103 9.08 10.89 1.09
N ALA A 104 9.65 12.08 0.87
CA ALA A 104 9.54 12.81 -0.39
C ALA A 104 10.19 12.06 -1.57
N ARG A 105 11.34 11.42 -1.34
CA ARG A 105 11.99 10.56 -2.35
C ARG A 105 11.11 9.37 -2.71
N VAL A 106 10.47 8.74 -1.72
CA VAL A 106 9.54 7.62 -1.94
C VAL A 106 8.35 8.05 -2.80
N VAL A 107 7.73 9.20 -2.49
CA VAL A 107 6.62 9.72 -3.31
C VAL A 107 7.06 10.00 -4.75
N THR A 108 8.26 10.57 -4.93
CA THR A 108 8.81 10.79 -6.27
C THR A 108 8.99 9.50 -7.04
N LEU A 109 9.50 8.45 -6.38
CA LEU A 109 9.69 7.13 -6.98
C LEU A 109 8.35 6.44 -7.28
N LEU A 110 7.33 6.57 -6.42
CA LEU A 110 5.98 6.09 -6.71
C LEU A 110 5.40 6.73 -7.98
N GLY A 111 5.73 7.99 -8.26
CA GLY A 111 5.35 8.64 -9.51
C GLY A 111 5.99 8.07 -10.77
N GLN A 112 7.13 7.39 -10.64
CA GLN A 112 7.78 6.68 -11.76
C GLN A 112 7.15 5.29 -12.01
N ILE A 113 6.34 4.79 -11.07
CA ILE A 113 5.74 3.46 -11.14
C ILE A 113 4.27 3.60 -11.55
N THR A 114 3.88 2.92 -12.62
CA THR A 114 2.48 2.85 -13.06
C THR A 114 1.73 1.70 -12.37
N GLY A 115 0.40 1.80 -12.29
CA GLY A 115 -0.47 0.76 -11.72
C GLY A 115 -1.05 1.10 -10.36
N GLY A 116 -2.21 0.49 -10.09
CA GLY A 116 -3.08 0.84 -8.96
C GLY A 116 -2.41 0.73 -7.58
N ALA A 117 -1.50 -0.21 -7.37
CA ALA A 117 -0.81 -0.35 -6.08
C ALA A 117 0.08 0.88 -5.75
N ALA A 118 0.72 1.49 -6.74
CA ALA A 118 1.47 2.73 -6.55
C ALA A 118 0.51 3.92 -6.32
N THR A 119 -0.61 3.95 -7.03
CA THR A 119 -1.67 4.97 -6.88
C THR A 119 -2.27 4.97 -5.48
N GLU A 120 -2.54 3.79 -4.92
CA GLU A 120 -3.00 3.64 -3.53
C GLU A 120 -1.98 4.19 -2.52
N LEU A 121 -0.68 3.96 -2.77
CA LEU A 121 0.37 4.52 -1.92
C LEU A 121 0.48 6.05 -2.05
N LEU A 122 0.29 6.61 -3.25
CA LEU A 122 0.18 8.06 -3.43
C LEU A 122 -1.02 8.63 -2.65
N GLY A 123 -2.14 7.91 -2.63
CA GLY A 123 -3.29 8.23 -1.77
C GLY A 123 -2.96 8.26 -0.27
N THR A 124 -2.06 7.40 0.20
CA THR A 124 -1.55 7.47 1.57
C THR A 124 -0.65 8.67 1.82
N ALA A 125 0.15 9.09 0.82
CA ALA A 125 1.01 10.27 0.92
C ALA A 125 0.23 11.60 0.97
N LEU A 126 -1.02 11.63 0.51
CA LEU A 126 -1.94 12.77 0.71
C LEU A 126 -2.29 13.03 2.20
N LYS A 127 -1.91 12.13 3.11
CA LYS A 127 -2.12 12.29 4.55
C LYS A 127 -0.82 12.61 5.29
N ASP A 128 0.27 12.89 4.57
CA ASP A 128 1.55 13.22 5.19
C ASP A 128 1.46 14.52 5.99
N VAL A 129 2.22 14.58 7.09
CA VAL A 129 2.33 15.78 7.92
C VAL A 129 2.94 16.95 7.15
N ALA A 130 3.85 16.68 6.22
CA ALA A 130 4.56 17.67 5.44
C ALA A 130 3.72 18.08 4.21
N GLU A 131 3.39 19.37 4.12
CA GLU A 131 2.69 19.95 2.96
C GLU A 131 3.42 19.68 1.62
N PRO A 132 4.77 19.80 1.52
CA PRO A 132 5.47 19.52 0.27
C PRO A 132 5.25 18.09 -0.26
N ILE A 133 5.14 17.11 0.64
CA ILE A 133 4.90 15.71 0.28
C ILE A 133 3.47 15.53 -0.23
N ARG A 134 2.48 16.09 0.48
CA ARG A 134 1.08 16.05 0.05
C ARG A 134 0.90 16.72 -1.31
N LEU A 135 1.51 17.89 -1.50
CA LEU A 135 1.50 18.61 -2.78
C LEU A 135 2.08 17.75 -3.90
N ARG A 136 3.26 17.15 -3.68
CA ARG A 136 3.91 16.29 -4.67
C ARG A 136 3.05 15.07 -5.04
N ALA A 137 2.37 14.48 -4.06
CA ALA A 137 1.45 13.37 -4.32
C ALA A 137 0.27 13.80 -5.21
N VAL A 138 -0.30 14.98 -5.00
CA VAL A 138 -1.36 15.53 -5.88
C VAL A 138 -0.84 15.79 -7.29
N GLU A 139 0.36 16.38 -7.44
CA GLU A 139 0.97 16.61 -8.76
C GLU A 139 1.04 15.31 -9.56
N ILE A 140 1.56 14.25 -8.92
CA ILE A 140 1.70 12.94 -9.56
C ILE A 140 0.32 12.35 -9.86
N LEU A 141 -0.61 12.37 -8.90
CA LEU A 141 -1.96 11.84 -9.11
C LEU A 141 -2.69 12.56 -10.26
N ALA A 142 -2.52 13.87 -10.40
CA ALA A 142 -3.15 14.66 -11.46
C ALA A 142 -2.70 14.26 -12.87
N GLU A 143 -1.51 13.67 -13.02
CA GLU A 143 -0.94 13.20 -14.29
C GLU A 143 -1.31 11.75 -14.63
N ARG A 144 -1.94 11.02 -13.71
CA ARG A 144 -2.34 9.62 -13.92
C ARG A 144 -3.71 9.56 -14.56
N ASP A 145 -4.09 8.40 -15.09
CA ASP A 145 -5.39 8.16 -15.76
C ASP A 145 -6.25 7.10 -15.06
N GLU A 146 -5.81 6.54 -13.93
CA GLU A 146 -6.58 5.48 -13.26
C GLU A 146 -7.86 6.03 -12.62
N GLU A 147 -8.89 5.19 -12.52
CA GLU A 147 -10.18 5.53 -11.91
C GLU A 147 -10.04 5.89 -10.42
N ALA A 148 -9.20 5.15 -9.69
CA ALA A 148 -8.92 5.39 -8.26
C ALA A 148 -8.39 6.81 -7.98
N VAL A 149 -7.74 7.45 -8.95
CA VAL A 149 -7.21 8.81 -8.81
C VAL A 149 -8.30 9.82 -8.50
N GLU A 150 -9.50 9.67 -9.03
CA GLU A 150 -10.59 10.62 -8.78
C GLU A 150 -10.93 10.68 -7.28
N THR A 151 -11.04 9.52 -6.65
CA THR A 151 -11.30 9.42 -5.21
C THR A 151 -10.18 10.11 -4.42
N TRP A 152 -8.93 9.93 -4.82
CA TRP A 152 -7.79 10.56 -4.16
C TRP A 152 -7.74 12.08 -4.37
N LEU A 153 -8.05 12.57 -5.57
CA LEU A 153 -8.14 14.01 -5.84
C LEU A 153 -9.29 14.68 -5.07
N GLN A 154 -10.43 14.01 -4.90
CA GLN A 154 -11.52 14.50 -4.05
C GLN A 154 -11.11 14.61 -2.57
N VAL A 155 -10.24 13.72 -2.09
CA VAL A 155 -9.64 13.83 -0.75
C VAL A 155 -8.71 15.05 -0.68
N ALA A 156 -7.84 15.24 -1.69
CA ALA A 156 -6.92 16.36 -1.75
C ALA A 156 -7.61 17.74 -1.89
N ALA A 157 -8.79 17.80 -2.51
CA ALA A 157 -9.60 19.02 -2.59
C ALA A 157 -10.07 19.53 -1.20
N LYS A 158 -9.97 18.70 -0.16
CA LYS A 158 -10.30 19.06 1.23
C LYS A 158 -9.06 19.34 2.08
N ASP A 159 -7.87 19.40 1.48
CA ASP A 159 -6.62 19.66 2.21
C ASP A 159 -6.63 21.04 2.89
N PRO A 160 -6.02 21.19 4.09
CA PRO A 160 -5.88 22.50 4.73
C PRO A 160 -5.10 23.52 3.88
N ALA A 161 -4.14 23.08 3.06
CA ALA A 161 -3.32 23.96 2.23
C ALA A 161 -4.08 24.42 0.97
N PRO A 162 -4.23 25.74 0.74
CA PRO A 162 -4.95 26.26 -0.43
C PRO A 162 -4.40 25.77 -1.76
N LYS A 163 -3.07 25.73 -1.90
CA LYS A 163 -2.38 25.29 -3.12
C LYS A 163 -2.72 23.85 -3.49
N ILE A 164 -2.86 22.98 -2.50
CA ILE A 164 -3.22 21.56 -2.70
C ILE A 164 -4.67 21.45 -3.18
N ARG A 165 -5.59 22.21 -2.58
CA ARG A 165 -7.00 22.24 -2.99
C ARG A 165 -7.18 22.71 -4.42
N GLU A 166 -6.59 23.86 -4.75
CA GLU A 166 -6.67 24.46 -6.09
C GLU A 166 -6.15 23.50 -7.16
N MET A 167 -5.03 22.82 -6.88
CA MET A 167 -4.46 21.86 -7.83
C MET A 167 -5.32 20.61 -7.98
N ALA A 168 -5.90 20.10 -6.90
CA ALA A 168 -6.80 18.96 -6.94
C ALA A 168 -8.09 19.28 -7.71
N GLU A 169 -8.69 20.45 -7.48
CA GLU A 169 -9.88 20.93 -8.21
C GLU A 169 -9.59 21.15 -9.70
N ALA A 170 -8.42 21.73 -10.01
CA ALA A 170 -7.98 21.88 -11.39
C ALA A 170 -7.79 20.53 -12.09
N ALA A 171 -7.24 19.53 -11.41
CA ALA A 171 -7.08 18.18 -11.93
C ALA A 171 -8.43 17.48 -12.15
N LEU A 172 -9.37 17.62 -11.20
CA LEU A 172 -10.74 17.11 -11.34
C LEU A 172 -11.48 17.76 -12.51
N THR A 173 -11.30 19.07 -12.73
CA THR A 173 -11.95 19.80 -13.84
C THR A 173 -11.40 19.37 -15.21
N ARG A 174 -10.09 19.06 -15.28
CA ARG A 174 -9.44 18.62 -16.53
C ARG A 174 -9.81 17.21 -16.94
N ARG A 175 -10.21 16.36 -15.98
CA ARG A 175 -10.67 15.00 -16.25
C ARG A 175 -12.13 15.05 -16.73
N PRO A 176 -12.42 14.76 -18.02
CA PRO A 176 -13.80 14.69 -18.47
C PRO A 176 -14.50 13.53 -17.75
N PHE A 177 -15.46 13.90 -16.92
CA PHE A 177 -16.32 12.98 -16.18
C PHE A 177 -17.00 12.01 -17.16
N PRO A 178 -16.91 10.67 -17.00
CA PRO A 178 -17.96 9.82 -17.53
C PRO A 178 -19.22 10.15 -16.72
N ALA A 179 -20.19 10.78 -17.36
CA ALA A 179 -21.51 11.08 -16.83
C ALA A 179 -22.20 9.82 -16.26
N ALA A 180 -21.89 9.46 -15.02
CA ALA A 180 -22.46 8.31 -14.34
C ALA A 180 -22.48 8.49 -12.81
N ALA A 181 -22.74 9.70 -12.33
CA ALA A 181 -23.33 9.93 -11.01
C ALA A 181 -23.86 11.36 -10.94
N THR A 182 -24.84 11.69 -11.80
CA THR A 182 -25.78 12.75 -11.45
C THR A 182 -26.45 12.31 -10.15
N LEU A 183 -25.95 12.78 -9.01
CA LEU A 183 -26.72 12.80 -7.78
C LEU A 183 -28.05 13.47 -8.16
N PRO A 184 -29.21 12.82 -7.99
CA PRO A 184 -30.47 13.51 -8.21
C PRO A 184 -30.49 14.74 -7.29
N PRO A 185 -30.94 15.90 -7.78
CA PRO A 185 -30.93 17.12 -6.99
C PRO A 185 -31.70 16.86 -5.69
N LEU A 186 -31.13 17.31 -4.56
CA LEU A 186 -31.84 17.48 -3.31
C LEU A 186 -33.09 18.32 -3.61
N ALA A 187 -34.24 17.65 -3.68
CA ALA A 187 -35.51 18.30 -3.86
C ALA A 187 -35.81 19.13 -2.61
N GLU A 188 -35.47 20.41 -2.67
CA GLU A 188 -36.04 21.40 -1.76
C GLU A 188 -37.49 21.68 -2.18
N GLU A 189 -38.39 21.12 -1.37
CA GLU A 189 -39.65 21.70 -0.87
C GLU A 189 -40.87 21.69 -1.82
N PRO A 190 -42.15 21.64 -1.34
CA PRO A 190 -42.62 22.11 -0.02
C PRO A 190 -43.64 21.20 0.72
N VAL A 191 -43.77 21.46 2.03
CA VAL A 191 -44.85 20.94 2.89
C VAL A 191 -46.15 21.70 2.58
N ALA A 192 -47.21 20.99 2.20
CA ALA A 192 -48.56 21.55 2.09
C ALA A 192 -49.63 20.48 2.45
N PRO A 193 -50.84 20.88 2.90
CA PRO A 193 -51.44 20.34 4.11
C PRO A 193 -52.45 19.19 3.90
N ILE A 194 -52.75 18.51 5.01
CA ILE A 194 -53.76 17.47 5.18
C ILE A 194 -55.15 18.01 4.78
N LYS A 195 -55.84 17.32 3.87
CA LYS A 195 -57.30 17.41 3.70
C LYS A 195 -57.90 16.01 3.56
N GLU A 196 -58.77 15.68 4.52
CA GLU A 196 -59.79 14.65 4.44
C GLU A 196 -60.67 14.86 3.19
N THR A 197 -60.95 13.79 2.46
CA THR A 197 -62.28 13.56 1.87
C THR A 197 -62.49 12.07 1.58
N ALA A 198 -63.69 11.63 1.92
CA ALA A 198 -64.24 10.28 1.83
C ALA A 198 -64.75 9.90 0.42
N ALA A 199 -65.33 8.69 0.36
CA ALA A 199 -66.12 8.03 -0.71
C ALA A 199 -65.30 7.16 -1.68
N ALA A 200 -65.33 5.82 -1.57
CA ALA A 200 -66.41 4.83 -1.77
C ALA A 200 -66.63 4.50 -3.26
N THR A 201 -66.39 3.23 -3.64
CA THR A 201 -67.08 2.34 -4.62
C THR A 201 -66.26 1.02 -4.65
N GLU A 202 -66.65 -0.10 -4.01
CA GLU A 202 -67.47 -1.23 -4.54
C GLU A 202 -66.81 -1.94 -5.78
N VAL A 203 -66.51 -3.25 -5.89
CA VAL A 203 -67.18 -4.56 -5.61
C VAL A 203 -66.15 -5.76 -5.78
N PRO A 204 -66.42 -7.00 -5.29
CA PRO A 204 -65.45 -8.07 -4.89
C PRO A 204 -65.54 -9.36 -5.80
N PRO A 205 -65.46 -10.67 -5.39
CA PRO A 205 -64.87 -11.39 -4.23
C PRO A 205 -64.07 -12.70 -4.56
N GLY A 206 -63.45 -13.31 -3.52
CA GLY A 206 -63.12 -14.76 -3.44
C GLY A 206 -61.61 -15.07 -3.48
N LYS A 207 -60.98 -15.77 -2.54
CA LYS A 207 -61.41 -16.98 -1.83
C LYS A 207 -60.87 -17.04 -0.38
N ARG A 208 -61.64 -17.79 0.42
CA ARG A 208 -61.53 -18.19 1.83
C ARG A 208 -60.15 -18.79 2.17
N SER A 209 -59.45 -18.29 3.20
CA SER A 209 -59.44 -18.74 4.62
C SER A 209 -58.59 -20.02 4.86
N PRO A 210 -58.20 -20.38 6.10
CA PRO A 210 -58.34 -19.69 7.39
C PRO A 210 -57.08 -19.70 8.28
N SER A 211 -57.16 -18.93 9.38
CA SER A 211 -56.77 -19.33 10.75
C SER A 211 -55.30 -19.67 11.05
N THR A 212 -54.68 -19.21 12.13
CA THR A 212 -55.19 -18.69 13.39
C THR A 212 -53.98 -18.35 14.25
N LYS A 213 -54.08 -17.24 14.99
CA LYS A 213 -53.81 -17.10 16.43
C LYS A 213 -52.40 -17.48 16.94
N THR A 214 -51.77 -16.79 17.88
CA THR A 214 -52.21 -15.76 18.83
C THR A 214 -51.06 -15.56 19.82
N ARG A 215 -51.01 -14.33 20.37
CA ARG A 215 -50.38 -13.91 21.63
C ARG A 215 -48.84 -13.85 21.64
N GLN A 216 -48.28 -12.65 21.90
CA GLN A 216 -48.16 -12.01 23.22
C GLN A 216 -47.45 -12.96 24.20
N ARG A 217 -46.46 -12.57 24.99
CA ARG A 217 -46.22 -11.28 25.65
C ARG A 217 -44.89 -11.39 26.38
N ALA A 218 -44.34 -10.23 26.72
CA ALA A 218 -43.45 -9.99 27.86
C ALA A 218 -42.05 -10.62 27.77
N GLY A 219 -40.98 -9.96 28.18
CA GLY A 219 -40.86 -8.72 28.92
C GLY A 219 -39.63 -8.82 29.82
N SER A 220 -39.01 -7.65 30.02
CA SER A 220 -38.02 -7.30 31.04
C SER A 220 -36.54 -7.35 30.63
N PRO A 221 -35.83 -6.21 30.76
CA PRO A 221 -34.37 -6.11 30.80
C PRO A 221 -33.87 -6.02 32.28
N PRO A 222 -32.69 -5.47 32.56
CA PRO A 222 -31.49 -6.18 33.00
C PRO A 222 -31.27 -6.16 34.53
N SER A 223 -30.44 -7.06 35.03
CA SER A 223 -29.93 -7.01 36.41
C SER A 223 -28.42 -6.77 36.46
N ALA A 224 -28.06 -5.83 37.34
CA ALA A 224 -26.72 -5.33 37.61
C ALA A 224 -26.09 -5.99 38.85
N LYS A 225 -24.82 -5.62 39.09
CA LYS A 225 -24.01 -5.71 40.35
C LYS A 225 -23.32 -7.07 40.57
N ARG A 226 -22.10 -7.19 41.13
CA ARG A 226 -21.15 -6.27 41.81
C ARG A 226 -19.85 -7.07 42.10
N THR A 227 -18.71 -6.36 42.25
CA THR A 227 -17.56 -6.61 43.18
C THR A 227 -16.70 -7.89 42.96
N ALA A 228 -15.40 -8.00 43.23
CA ALA A 228 -14.34 -7.25 43.95
C ALA A 228 -12.96 -7.73 43.40
N LYS A 229 -11.95 -6.85 43.20
CA LYS A 229 -10.80 -6.56 44.11
C LYS A 229 -9.96 -7.78 44.52
N ARG A 230 -8.65 -7.80 44.19
CA ARG A 230 -7.46 -8.11 45.06
C ARG A 230 -6.17 -8.29 44.21
N THR A 231 -5.33 -7.26 44.11
CA THR A 231 -3.93 -7.17 44.60
C THR A 231 -3.02 -8.37 44.33
N GLU A 232 -1.91 -8.17 43.61
CA GLU A 232 -0.58 -8.56 44.12
C GLU A 232 0.52 -7.72 43.49
N LYS A 233 1.34 -7.15 44.37
CA LYS A 233 2.51 -6.33 44.14
C LYS A 233 3.68 -7.27 44.42
N ASN A 234 4.49 -7.61 43.41
CA ASN A 234 5.70 -8.39 43.65
C ASN A 234 6.93 -7.53 43.36
N ARG A 235 7.67 -7.25 44.44
CA ARG A 235 9.07 -6.81 44.43
C ARG A 235 9.88 -8.01 44.94
N GLY A 236 10.88 -8.39 44.18
CA GLY A 236 11.96 -9.31 44.53
C GLY A 236 13.06 -9.07 43.51
#